data_AF-A0AAV8E6M1-F1
#
_entry.id   AF-A0AAV8E6M1-F1
#
_cell.length_a   1.000
_cell.length_b   1.000
_cell.length_c   1.000
_cell.angle_alpha   90.00
_cell.angle_beta   90.00
_cell.angle_gamma   90.00
#
_symmetry.space_group_name_H-M   'P 1'
#
loop_
_entity.id
_entity.type
_entity.pdbx_description
1 polymer ?
#
loop_
_entity_poly.entity_id
_entity_poly.type
_entity_poly.pdbx_seq_one_letter_code
_entity_poly.pdbx_strand_id
1 'polypeptide(L)'
;MVMALLIPQILLLLLFSSQLDPSKASSVPSKLDGFAYNGSGPWKDSVLIEAFFDPVCPDSRDSWPPLKKVVEQFAPRVSLIVHPFPLPFHNNAYLACRALHIANKLNSSSTYDLLELFFKYQEKYYNGPTASASRIAIQKDMSKFGAFALGNSFLADFENGFQDSSTDAAARISYRQHKYPGQEINLLLTDLG
;
A
#
# COMPACT_ATOMS: atom_id res chain seq x y z
N MET A 1 7.63 -11.80 56.29
CA MET A 1 6.49 -11.99 55.35
C MET A 1 6.45 -10.99 54.19
N VAL A 2 6.92 -9.74 54.35
CA VAL A 2 6.89 -8.74 53.25
C VAL A 2 7.84 -9.07 52.09
N MET A 3 9.04 -9.63 52.35
CA MET A 3 10.00 -9.98 51.28
C MET A 3 9.54 -11.13 50.36
N ALA A 4 8.71 -12.07 50.85
CA ALA A 4 8.26 -13.21 50.06
C ALA A 4 7.22 -12.82 48.98
N LEU A 5 6.54 -11.68 49.16
CA LEU A 5 5.59 -11.13 48.18
C LEU A 5 6.28 -10.28 47.11
N LEU A 6 7.47 -9.73 47.40
CA LEU A 6 8.22 -8.89 46.46
C LEU A 6 8.90 -9.71 45.35
N ILE A 7 9.30 -10.94 45.63
CA ILE A 7 9.99 -11.82 44.67
C ILE A 7 9.14 -12.10 43.41
N PRO A 8 7.86 -12.52 43.50
CA PRO A 8 7.04 -12.75 42.31
C PRO A 8 6.72 -11.46 41.54
N GLN A 9 6.65 -10.31 42.22
CA GLN A 9 6.41 -9.01 41.58
C GLN A 9 7.65 -8.52 40.81
N ILE A 10 8.84 -8.72 41.38
CA ILE A 10 10.12 -8.46 40.70
C ILE A 10 10.28 -9.40 39.50
N LEU A 11 9.95 -10.69 39.65
CA LEU A 11 10.01 -11.65 38.55
C LEU A 11 9.04 -11.29 37.41
N LEU A 12 7.84 -10.82 37.74
CA LEU A 12 6.84 -10.33 36.77
C LEU A 12 7.32 -9.06 36.04
N LEU A 13 7.96 -8.12 36.75
CA LEU A 13 8.54 -6.90 36.17
C LEU A 13 9.74 -7.21 35.25
N LEU A 14 10.57 -8.21 35.60
CA LEU A 14 11.68 -8.67 34.76
C LEU A 14 11.18 -9.40 33.50
N LEU A 15 10.07 -10.14 33.60
CA LEU A 15 9.40 -10.76 32.46
C LEU A 15 8.70 -9.74 31.55
N PHE A 16 8.16 -8.65 32.10
CA PHE A 16 7.59 -7.55 31.29
C PHE A 16 8.69 -6.74 30.58
N SER A 17 9.79 -6.46 31.28
CA SER A 17 10.91 -5.68 30.73
C SER A 17 11.62 -6.40 29.58
N SER A 18 11.67 -7.74 29.60
CA SER A 18 12.27 -8.53 28.52
C SER A 18 11.40 -8.63 27.26
N GLN A 19 10.14 -8.22 27.32
CA GLN A 19 9.24 -8.14 26.16
C GLN A 19 9.23 -6.76 25.49
N LEU A 20 9.75 -5.74 26.17
CA LEU A 20 9.90 -4.40 25.62
C LEU A 20 11.22 -4.32 24.86
N ASP A 21 11.28 -4.95 23.70
CA ASP A 21 12.36 -4.74 22.74
C ASP A 21 12.00 -3.52 21.87
N PRO A 22 12.60 -2.33 22.09
CA PRO A 22 12.32 -1.15 21.28
C PRO A 22 12.71 -1.37 19.81
N SER A 23 13.54 -2.36 19.48
CA SER A 23 13.85 -2.74 18.09
C SER A 23 12.73 -3.51 17.39
N LYS A 24 11.72 -4.02 18.14
CA LYS A 24 10.47 -4.57 17.59
C LYS A 24 9.41 -3.50 17.30
N ALA A 25 9.68 -2.23 17.59
CA ALA A 25 8.93 -1.15 16.95
C ALA A 25 9.24 -1.23 15.46
N SER A 26 8.32 -1.81 14.68
CA SER A 26 8.44 -2.03 13.24
C SER A 26 9.13 -0.83 12.60
N SER A 27 10.40 -0.99 12.23
CA SER A 27 11.13 0.01 11.47
C SER A 27 10.33 0.26 10.20
N VAL A 28 9.93 1.51 9.98
CA VAL A 28 9.36 1.91 8.70
C VAL A 28 10.47 1.67 7.67
N PRO A 29 10.24 0.88 6.61
CA PRO A 29 11.26 0.68 5.58
C PRO A 29 11.70 2.04 5.02
N SER A 30 13.02 2.25 4.89
CA SER A 30 13.65 3.52 4.51
C SER A 30 13.45 3.93 3.05
N LYS A 31 12.75 3.11 2.27
CA LYS A 31 12.40 3.39 0.89
C LYS A 31 10.88 3.39 0.79
N LEU A 32 10.32 4.56 0.50
CA LEU A 32 8.92 4.70 0.14
C LEU A 32 8.56 3.72 -1.00
N ASP A 33 7.45 3.02 -0.83
CA ASP A 33 6.96 2.06 -1.82
C ASP A 33 6.42 2.78 -3.07
N GLY A 34 5.64 2.11 -3.93
CA GLY A 34 4.97 2.76 -5.06
C GLY A 34 5.47 2.29 -6.42
N PHE A 35 4.71 2.67 -7.45
CA PHE A 35 4.84 2.16 -8.81
C PHE A 35 5.21 3.30 -9.75
N ALA A 36 6.29 3.15 -10.51
CA ALA A 36 6.71 4.16 -11.48
C ALA A 36 5.77 4.18 -12.69
N TYR A 37 5.24 5.35 -13.04
CA TYR A 37 4.43 5.55 -14.24
C TYR A 37 5.30 5.49 -15.51
N ASN A 38 4.83 4.76 -16.52
CA ASN A 38 5.52 4.54 -17.81
C ASN A 38 6.97 4.03 -17.71
N GLY A 39 7.31 3.26 -16.67
CA GLY A 39 8.64 2.65 -16.52
C GLY A 39 9.79 3.64 -16.32
N SER A 40 9.46 4.90 -15.99
CA SER A 40 10.43 5.97 -15.79
C SER A 40 11.35 5.65 -14.60
N GLY A 41 12.64 5.44 -14.87
CA GLY A 41 13.71 5.49 -13.87
C GLY A 41 15.08 5.46 -14.56
N PRO A 42 16.12 6.18 -14.08
CA PRO A 42 16.27 6.97 -12.85
C PRO A 42 16.03 8.49 -13.03
N TRP A 43 15.68 9.15 -11.91
CA TRP A 43 14.97 10.44 -11.81
C TRP A 43 15.88 11.61 -11.46
N LYS A 44 17.18 11.41 -11.60
CA LYS A 44 18.22 12.28 -11.03
C LYS A 44 18.10 13.73 -11.50
N ASP A 45 17.52 13.92 -12.69
CA ASP A 45 17.35 15.22 -13.34
C ASP A 45 15.87 15.54 -13.65
N SER A 46 14.92 14.91 -12.94
CA SER A 46 13.47 15.16 -13.11
C SER A 46 12.80 15.60 -11.80
N VAL A 47 11.77 16.43 -11.91
CA VAL A 47 10.83 16.67 -10.80
C VAL A 47 10.00 15.40 -10.59
N LEU A 48 10.18 14.76 -9.44
CA LEU A 48 9.41 13.60 -8.99
C LEU A 48 8.09 14.06 -8.37
N ILE A 49 6.97 13.64 -8.96
CA ILE A 49 5.65 13.72 -8.35
C ILE A 49 5.37 12.39 -7.64
N GLU A 50 5.09 12.44 -6.35
CA GLU A 50 4.63 11.31 -5.54
C GLU A 50 3.14 11.48 -5.28
N ALA A 51 2.32 10.59 -5.85
CA ALA A 51 0.86 10.63 -5.72
C ALA A 51 0.36 9.48 -4.85
N PHE A 52 -0.37 9.79 -3.78
CA PHE A 52 -0.91 8.80 -2.85
C PHE A 52 -2.37 8.52 -3.19
N PHE A 53 -2.64 7.40 -3.86
CA PHE A 53 -3.95 7.11 -4.42
C PHE A 53 -4.62 5.93 -3.73
N ASP A 54 -5.82 6.18 -3.24
CA ASP A 54 -6.79 5.14 -2.92
C ASP A 54 -7.55 4.72 -4.20
N PRO A 55 -7.48 3.45 -4.64
CA PRO A 55 -8.13 3.00 -5.86
C PRO A 55 -9.66 3.05 -5.84
N VAL A 56 -10.28 3.20 -4.66
CA VAL A 56 -11.75 3.33 -4.55
C VAL A 56 -12.20 4.75 -4.20
N CYS A 57 -11.29 5.74 -4.22
CA CYS A 57 -11.63 7.12 -3.90
C CYS A 57 -12.01 7.93 -5.16
N PRO A 58 -13.15 8.63 -5.18
CA PRO A 58 -13.54 9.51 -6.29
C PRO A 58 -12.55 10.64 -6.54
N ASP A 59 -11.95 11.22 -5.51
CA ASP A 59 -10.98 12.31 -5.69
C ASP A 59 -9.65 11.81 -6.31
N SER A 60 -9.20 10.60 -5.94
CA SER A 60 -8.07 9.94 -6.60
C SER A 60 -8.36 9.72 -8.09
N ARG A 61 -9.56 9.21 -8.41
CA ARG A 61 -10.02 9.02 -9.79
C ARG A 61 -10.03 10.33 -10.56
N ASP A 62 -10.62 11.38 -9.99
CA ASP A 62 -10.85 12.64 -10.70
C ASP A 62 -9.55 13.44 -10.89
N SER A 63 -8.57 13.26 -10.00
CA SER A 63 -7.22 13.83 -10.14
C SER A 63 -6.32 13.08 -11.14
N TRP A 64 -6.65 11.84 -11.50
CA TRP A 64 -5.81 11.02 -12.38
C TRP A 64 -5.65 11.57 -13.80
N PRO A 65 -6.72 11.94 -14.56
CA PRO A 65 -6.57 12.47 -15.91
C PRO A 65 -5.71 13.74 -16.03
N PRO A 66 -5.91 14.80 -15.21
CA PRO A 66 -5.06 15.99 -15.30
C PRO A 66 -3.62 15.70 -14.87
N LEU A 67 -3.41 14.80 -13.89
CA LEU A 67 -2.06 14.40 -13.48
C LEU A 67 -1.32 13.69 -14.62
N LYS A 68 -1.95 12.72 -15.30
CA LYS A 68 -1.37 12.07 -16.49
C LYS A 68 -0.98 13.08 -17.55
N LYS A 69 -1.87 14.04 -17.85
CA LYS A 69 -1.61 15.08 -18.83
C LYS A 69 -0.37 15.91 -18.49
N VAL A 70 -0.17 16.25 -17.20
CA VAL A 70 1.04 16.97 -16.75
C VAL A 70 2.29 16.11 -16.98
N VAL A 71 2.27 14.84 -16.57
CA VAL A 71 3.44 13.96 -16.73
C VAL A 71 3.79 13.77 -18.22
N GLU A 72 2.79 13.52 -19.06
CA GLU A 72 2.97 13.37 -20.51
C GLU A 72 3.50 14.64 -21.17
N GLN A 73 2.96 15.81 -20.80
CA GLN A 73 3.36 17.10 -21.39
C GLN A 73 4.78 17.51 -20.99
N PHE A 74 5.22 17.16 -19.79
CA PHE A 74 6.50 17.60 -19.24
C PHE A 74 7.59 16.51 -19.26
N ALA A 75 7.29 15.29 -19.70
CA ALA A 75 8.29 14.24 -19.87
C ALA A 75 9.47 14.68 -20.77
N PRO A 76 10.73 14.32 -20.45
CA PRO A 76 11.17 13.54 -19.28
C PRO A 76 11.48 14.39 -18.03
N ARG A 77 11.15 15.69 -18.01
CA ARG A 77 11.46 16.61 -16.89
C ARG A 77 10.59 16.38 -15.67
N VAL A 78 9.43 15.75 -15.84
CA VAL A 78 8.52 15.36 -14.77
C VAL A 78 8.31 13.86 -14.86
N SER A 79 8.36 13.22 -13.70
CA SER A 79 8.18 11.79 -13.55
C SER A 79 7.17 11.54 -12.42
N LEU A 80 6.47 10.40 -12.40
CA LEU A 80 5.39 10.11 -11.44
C LEU A 80 5.47 8.74 -10.79
N ILE A 81 5.49 8.69 -9.45
CA ILE A 81 5.30 7.47 -8.66
C ILE A 81 3.91 7.53 -8.03
N VAL A 82 3.15 6.44 -8.18
CA VAL A 82 1.88 6.26 -7.45
C VAL A 82 2.07 5.30 -6.29
N HIS A 83 1.74 5.75 -5.09
CA HIS A 83 1.74 5.02 -3.83
C HIS A 83 0.31 4.58 -3.50
N PRO A 84 0.01 3.27 -3.42
CA PRO A 84 -1.32 2.78 -3.04
C PRO A 84 -1.65 3.11 -1.58
N PHE A 85 -2.56 4.05 -1.36
CA PHE A 85 -2.85 4.53 -0.02
C PHE A 85 -4.31 4.26 0.38
N PRO A 86 -4.59 3.28 1.26
CA PRO A 86 -5.96 2.96 1.62
C PRO A 86 -6.50 3.92 2.68
N LEU A 87 -7.55 4.69 2.35
CA LEU A 87 -8.20 5.58 3.31
C LEU A 87 -9.00 4.77 4.34
N PRO A 88 -8.94 5.12 5.64
CA PRO A 88 -9.52 4.30 6.72
C PRO A 88 -11.05 4.24 6.71
N PHE A 89 -11.71 5.16 5.99
CA PHE A 89 -13.16 5.22 5.86
C PHE A 89 -13.69 4.53 4.58
N HIS A 90 -12.82 3.99 3.73
CA HIS A 90 -13.19 3.16 2.59
C HIS A 90 -12.95 1.68 2.93
N ASN A 91 -14.03 0.93 3.17
CA ASN A 91 -13.96 -0.43 3.72
C ASN A 91 -13.14 -1.40 2.86
N ASN A 92 -13.09 -1.18 1.55
CA ASN A 92 -12.42 -2.04 0.59
C ASN A 92 -11.12 -1.46 0.03
N ALA A 93 -10.70 -0.27 0.46
CA ALA A 93 -9.50 0.39 -0.05
C ALA A 93 -8.23 -0.44 0.17
N TYR A 94 -8.10 -1.05 1.35
CA TYR A 94 -6.96 -1.92 1.66
C TYR A 94 -6.89 -3.12 0.70
N LEU A 95 -8.03 -3.73 0.37
CA LEU A 95 -8.06 -4.86 -0.57
C LEU A 95 -7.71 -4.40 -1.99
N ALA A 96 -8.19 -3.23 -2.42
CA ALA A 96 -7.88 -2.68 -3.73
C ALA A 96 -6.39 -2.30 -3.84
N CYS A 97 -5.79 -1.68 -2.82
CA CYS A 97 -4.35 -1.41 -2.77
C CYS A 97 -3.54 -2.70 -2.85
N ARG A 98 -3.94 -3.73 -2.09
CA ARG A 98 -3.32 -5.05 -2.16
C ARG A 98 -3.43 -5.68 -3.55
N ALA A 99 -4.56 -5.51 -4.24
CA ALA A 99 -4.74 -5.97 -5.62
C ALA A 99 -3.73 -5.31 -6.57
N LEU A 100 -3.42 -4.02 -6.39
CA LEU A 100 -2.36 -3.35 -7.16
C LEU A 100 -0.97 -3.93 -6.90
N HIS A 101 -0.63 -4.25 -5.64
CA HIS A 101 0.63 -4.94 -5.34
C HIS A 101 0.70 -6.34 -5.97
N ILE A 102 -0.42 -7.06 -6.00
CA ILE A 102 -0.51 -8.36 -6.68
C ILE A 102 -0.27 -8.18 -8.19
N ALA A 103 -0.99 -7.26 -8.83
CA ALA A 103 -0.80 -6.94 -10.24
C ALA A 103 0.66 -6.58 -10.54
N ASN A 104 1.26 -5.71 -9.71
CA ASN A 104 2.64 -5.28 -9.89
C ASN A 104 3.65 -6.44 -9.75
N LYS A 105 3.39 -7.39 -8.84
CA LYS A 105 4.21 -8.59 -8.65
C LYS A 105 4.11 -9.55 -9.85
N LEU A 106 2.94 -9.66 -10.45
CA LEU A 106 2.70 -10.54 -11.60
C LEU A 106 3.20 -9.93 -12.91
N ASN A 107 2.89 -8.65 -13.14
CA ASN A 107 3.30 -7.86 -14.29
C ASN A 107 3.24 -6.36 -13.94
N SER A 108 4.39 -5.74 -13.67
CA SER A 108 4.46 -4.33 -13.28
C SER A 108 3.87 -3.35 -14.30
N SER A 109 3.83 -3.70 -15.59
CA SER A 109 3.22 -2.86 -16.63
C SER A 109 1.70 -2.78 -16.52
N SER A 110 1.05 -3.72 -15.83
CA SER A 110 -0.41 -3.81 -15.71
C SER A 110 -0.98 -3.10 -14.48
N THR A 111 -0.12 -2.58 -13.61
CA THR A 111 -0.54 -1.95 -12.35
C THR A 111 -1.46 -0.75 -12.59
N TYR A 112 -1.12 0.07 -13.60
CA TYR A 112 -1.93 1.23 -13.97
C TYR A 112 -3.21 0.84 -14.71
N ASP A 113 -3.21 -0.22 -15.51
CA ASP A 113 -4.43 -0.75 -16.13
C ASP A 113 -5.44 -1.19 -15.07
N LEU A 114 -4.96 -1.87 -14.01
CA LEU A 114 -5.82 -2.27 -12.89
C LEU A 114 -6.28 -1.05 -12.07
N LEU A 115 -5.41 -0.06 -11.82
CA LEU A 115 -5.80 1.17 -11.14
C LEU A 115 -6.91 1.92 -11.91
N GLU A 116 -6.77 2.06 -13.23
CA GLU A 116 -7.78 2.70 -14.08
C GLU A 116 -9.09 1.91 -14.12
N LEU A 117 -9.03 0.58 -14.09
CA LEU A 117 -10.22 -0.25 -13.95
C LEU A 117 -10.90 -0.04 -12.60
N PHE A 118 -10.15 0.05 -11.50
CA PHE A 118 -10.74 0.39 -10.20
C PHE A 118 -11.43 1.75 -10.28
N PHE A 119 -10.75 2.78 -10.77
CA PHE A 119 -11.33 4.11 -10.98
C PHE A 119 -12.61 4.11 -11.82
N LYS A 120 -12.67 3.28 -12.86
CA LYS A 120 -13.85 3.16 -13.72
C LYS A 120 -15.04 2.49 -13.03
N TYR A 121 -14.80 1.54 -12.12
CA TYR A 121 -15.86 0.71 -11.52
C TYR A 121 -15.91 0.74 -9.99
N GLN A 122 -15.23 1.71 -9.36
CA GLN A 122 -15.04 1.79 -7.91
C GLN A 122 -16.33 1.86 -7.10
N GLU A 123 -17.42 2.37 -7.70
CA GLU A 123 -18.74 2.42 -7.04
C GLU A 123 -19.20 1.03 -6.56
N LYS A 124 -18.81 -0.04 -7.27
CA LYS A 124 -19.07 -1.43 -6.88
C LYS A 124 -18.45 -1.79 -5.52
N TYR A 125 -17.35 -1.15 -5.16
CA TYR A 125 -16.57 -1.40 -3.95
C TYR A 125 -16.79 -0.34 -2.86
N TYR A 126 -17.75 0.57 -3.03
CA TYR A 126 -18.11 1.52 -1.98
C TYR A 126 -18.78 0.84 -0.79
N ASN A 127 -18.73 1.51 0.36
CA ASN A 127 -19.23 0.98 1.63
C ASN A 127 -20.70 0.53 1.56
N GLY A 128 -21.55 1.27 0.85
CA GLY A 128 -22.98 0.93 0.69
C GLY A 128 -23.19 -0.36 -0.10
N PRO A 129 -22.77 -0.44 -1.38
CA PRO A 129 -22.91 -1.65 -2.20
C PRO A 129 -22.30 -2.91 -1.62
N THR A 130 -21.24 -2.79 -0.81
CA THR A 130 -20.59 -3.94 -0.18
C THR A 130 -20.99 -4.16 1.28
N ALA A 131 -21.99 -3.47 1.82
CA ALA A 131 -22.32 -3.48 3.25
C ALA A 131 -22.61 -4.90 3.79
N SER A 132 -23.20 -5.77 2.98
CA SER A 132 -23.52 -7.16 3.33
C SER A 132 -22.56 -8.19 2.71
N ALA A 133 -21.55 -7.75 1.97
CA ALA A 133 -20.62 -8.65 1.29
C ALA A 133 -19.55 -9.16 2.27
N SER A 134 -19.23 -10.45 2.20
CA SER A 134 -18.10 -10.98 2.97
C SER A 134 -16.77 -10.52 2.35
N ARG A 135 -15.75 -10.37 3.20
CA ARG A 135 -14.38 -10.06 2.75
C ARG A 135 -13.89 -11.04 1.66
N ILE A 136 -14.21 -12.33 1.82
CA ILE A 136 -13.84 -13.38 0.86
C ILE A 136 -14.53 -13.16 -0.50
N ALA A 137 -15.82 -12.77 -0.50
CA ALA A 137 -16.55 -12.48 -1.73
C ALA A 137 -15.93 -11.27 -2.46
N ILE A 138 -15.57 -10.22 -1.72
CA ILE A 138 -14.89 -9.05 -2.30
C ILE A 138 -13.51 -9.41 -2.85
N GLN A 139 -12.71 -10.20 -2.13
CA GLN A 139 -11.41 -10.68 -2.63
C GLN A 139 -11.56 -11.48 -3.93
N LYS A 140 -12.49 -12.44 -3.98
CA LYS A 140 -12.75 -13.23 -5.20
C LYS A 140 -13.19 -12.34 -6.37
N ASP A 141 -14.02 -11.34 -6.10
CA ASP A 141 -14.46 -10.40 -7.12
C ASP A 141 -13.31 -9.52 -7.63
N MET A 142 -12.49 -8.98 -6.72
CA MET A 142 -11.27 -8.24 -7.08
C MET A 142 -10.25 -9.12 -7.80
N SER A 143 -10.16 -10.42 -7.50
CA SER A 143 -9.32 -11.35 -8.27
C SER A 143 -9.77 -11.47 -9.72
N LYS A 144 -11.08 -11.57 -9.97
CA LYS A 144 -11.63 -11.55 -11.34
C LYS A 144 -11.34 -10.23 -12.03
N PHE A 145 -11.39 -9.13 -11.27
CA PHE A 145 -11.13 -7.79 -11.78
C PHE A 145 -9.65 -7.60 -12.17
N GLY A 146 -8.74 -8.08 -11.31
CA GLY A 146 -7.31 -8.17 -11.62
C GLY A 146 -7.03 -9.05 -12.84
N ALA A 147 -7.63 -10.23 -12.91
CA ALA A 147 -7.51 -11.10 -14.07
C ALA A 147 -8.08 -10.47 -15.35
N PHE A 148 -9.15 -9.69 -15.25
CA PHE A 148 -9.67 -8.94 -16.41
C PHE A 148 -8.65 -7.92 -16.93
N ALA A 149 -7.88 -7.28 -16.05
CA ALA A 149 -6.82 -6.34 -16.40
C ALA A 149 -5.59 -7.03 -17.04
N LEU A 150 -5.16 -8.17 -16.49
CA LEU A 150 -3.91 -8.84 -16.89
C LEU A 150 -4.10 -9.97 -17.91
N GLY A 151 -5.32 -10.45 -18.08
CA GLY A 151 -5.67 -11.66 -18.84
C GLY A 151 -6.26 -12.75 -17.95
N ASN A 152 -7.33 -13.39 -18.42
CA ASN A 152 -8.13 -14.34 -17.63
C ASN A 152 -7.32 -15.53 -17.07
N SER A 153 -6.16 -15.86 -17.64
CA SER A 153 -5.25 -16.89 -17.12
C SER A 153 -4.71 -16.58 -15.72
N PHE A 154 -4.66 -15.31 -15.33
CA PHE A 154 -4.12 -14.86 -14.04
C PHE A 154 -5.12 -14.97 -12.87
N LEU A 155 -6.33 -15.50 -13.07
CA LEU A 155 -7.33 -15.58 -11.99
C LEU A 155 -6.80 -16.33 -10.76
N ALA A 156 -6.19 -17.50 -10.97
CA ALA A 156 -5.61 -18.28 -9.88
C ALA A 156 -4.46 -17.54 -9.20
N ASP A 157 -3.64 -16.82 -9.97
CA ASP A 157 -2.54 -16.01 -9.43
C ASP A 157 -3.04 -14.87 -8.54
N PHE A 158 -4.13 -14.20 -8.92
CA PHE A 158 -4.75 -13.19 -8.06
C PHE A 158 -5.37 -13.78 -6.80
N GLU A 159 -6.09 -14.90 -6.91
CA GLU A 159 -6.65 -15.60 -5.73
C GLU A 159 -5.53 -16.03 -4.76
N ASN A 160 -4.45 -16.60 -5.28
CA ASN A 160 -3.26 -16.94 -4.50
C ASN A 160 -2.59 -15.70 -3.91
N GLY A 161 -2.50 -14.62 -4.68
CA GLY A 161 -1.98 -13.33 -4.24
C GLY A 161 -2.72 -12.78 -3.03
N PHE A 162 -4.04 -12.97 -2.92
CA PHE A 162 -4.81 -12.58 -1.73
C PHE A 162 -4.65 -13.52 -0.52
N GLN A 163 -4.07 -14.71 -0.70
CA GLN A 163 -3.68 -15.61 0.40
C GLN A 163 -2.20 -15.43 0.80
N ASP A 164 -1.37 -14.88 -0.09
CA ASP A 164 0.06 -14.66 0.12
C ASP A 164 0.32 -13.53 1.14
N SER A 165 1.02 -13.85 2.23
CA SER A 165 1.36 -12.90 3.29
C SER A 165 2.29 -11.78 2.83
N SER A 166 3.07 -11.99 1.76
CA SER A 166 3.98 -10.97 1.22
C SER A 166 3.24 -9.79 0.59
N THR A 167 2.12 -10.04 -0.09
CA THR A 167 1.30 -8.97 -0.70
C THR A 167 0.50 -8.23 0.37
N ASP A 168 0.11 -8.93 1.45
CA ASP A 168 -0.49 -8.30 2.64
C ASP A 168 0.52 -7.39 3.33
N ALA A 169 1.76 -7.88 3.52
CA ALA A 169 2.84 -7.09 4.10
C ALA A 169 3.14 -5.84 3.26
N ALA A 170 3.18 -5.94 1.93
CA ALA A 170 3.37 -4.80 1.03
C ALA A 170 2.29 -3.71 1.24
N ALA A 171 1.01 -4.09 1.25
CA ALA A 171 -0.08 -3.15 1.48
C ALA A 171 -0.03 -2.49 2.87
N ARG A 172 0.38 -3.23 3.91
CA ARG A 172 0.60 -2.68 5.26
C ARG A 172 1.76 -1.71 5.33
N ILE A 173 2.85 -2.00 4.60
CA ILE A 173 4.03 -1.13 4.54
C ILE A 173 3.64 0.20 3.89
N SER A 174 2.95 0.17 2.75
CA SER A 174 2.46 1.38 2.07
C SER A 174 1.64 2.28 3.00
N TYR A 175 0.65 1.68 3.67
CA TYR A 175 -0.19 2.40 4.64
C TYR A 175 0.61 2.98 5.80
N ARG A 176 1.60 2.24 6.33
CA ARG A 176 2.44 2.68 7.44
C ARG A 176 3.33 3.86 7.04
N GLN A 177 3.97 3.78 5.88
CA GLN A 177 4.88 4.81 5.38
C GLN A 177 4.16 6.16 5.24
N HIS A 178 2.94 6.15 4.69
CA HIS A 178 2.14 7.37 4.60
C HIS A 178 1.72 7.93 5.96
N LYS A 179 1.40 7.07 6.94
CA LYS A 179 1.00 7.52 8.28
C LYS A 179 2.13 8.19 9.05
N TYR A 180 3.39 7.88 8.74
CA TYR A 180 4.57 8.37 9.45
C TYR A 180 5.66 8.88 8.49
N PRO A 181 5.37 9.90 7.66
CA PRO A 181 6.28 10.34 6.59
C PRO A 181 7.58 10.98 7.12
N GLY A 182 7.60 11.41 8.39
CA GLY A 182 8.74 12.08 9.02
C GLY A 182 9.82 11.17 9.62
N GLN A 183 9.69 9.84 9.56
CA GLN A 183 10.76 8.95 10.04
C GLN A 183 11.91 8.79 9.03
N GLU A 184 11.71 9.13 7.75
CA GLU A 184 12.77 9.09 6.73
C GLU A 184 13.61 10.38 6.69
N ILE A 185 13.02 11.55 6.97
CA ILE A 185 13.76 12.83 6.97
C ILE A 185 14.88 12.83 8.01
N ASN A 186 14.66 12.20 9.18
CA ASN A 186 15.71 12.09 10.19
C ASN A 186 16.83 11.11 9.80
N LEU A 187 16.55 10.06 9.02
CA LEU A 187 17.57 9.10 8.61
C LEU A 187 18.49 9.66 7.51
N LEU A 188 17.91 10.40 6.56
CA LEU A 188 18.65 11.11 5.50
C LEU A 188 19.50 12.27 6.04
N LEU A 189 19.11 12.89 7.16
CA LEU A 189 19.91 13.94 7.81
C LEU A 189 21.02 13.38 8.72
N THR A 190 20.87 12.17 9.27
CA THR A 190 21.93 11.53 10.06
C THR A 190 23.05 10.92 9.22
N ASP A 191 22.77 10.55 7.97
CA ASP A 191 23.79 10.02 7.04
C ASP A 191 24.54 11.13 6.27
N LEU A 192 24.22 12.40 6.51
CA LEU A 192 24.90 13.58 5.98
C LEU A 192 25.70 14.35 7.05
N GLY A 193 25.90 13.76 8.23
CA GLY A 193 26.68 14.30 9.35
C GLY A 193 28.08 13.69 9.46
#